data_AF-A0A930Y5A4-F1
#
_entry.id   AF-A0A930Y5A4-F1
#
_cell.length_a   1.000
_cell.length_b   1.000
_cell.length_c   1.000
_cell.angle_alpha   90.00
_cell.angle_beta   90.00
_cell.angle_gamma   90.00
#
_symmetry.space_group_name_H-M   'P 1'
#
loop_
_entity.id
_entity.type
_entity.pdbx_description
1 polymer ?
#
loop_
_entity_poly.entity_id
_entity_poly.type
_entity_poly.pdbx_seq_one_letter_code
_entity_poly.pdbx_strand_id
1 'polypeptide(L)'
;MDSLGGLIAAKQITGELINRIENSGVIAGRQLINLSTTNLLNQKGGLLIGENVSLSVREHLNNLGGQIKADYLYAKAKNINIASTMGTSQAYTSYHTERDQIANLTIKHNAILSASQSAILQGVQMQMVAML
;
A
#
# COMPACT_ATOMS: atom_id res chain seq x y z
N MET A 1 8.32 -2.45 -20.02
CA MET A 1 9.53 -1.65 -19.79
C MET A 1 9.68 -1.39 -18.30
N ASP A 2 10.69 -2.05 -17.74
CA ASP A 2 11.47 -1.81 -16.53
C ASP A 2 10.73 -1.39 -15.26
N SER A 3 10.23 -2.41 -14.54
CA SER A 3 9.71 -2.31 -13.17
C SER A 3 10.82 -2.16 -12.12
N LEU A 4 11.89 -1.40 -12.41
CA LEU A 4 12.89 -1.05 -11.41
C LEU A 4 12.33 0.11 -10.57
N GLY A 5 11.32 -0.18 -9.76
CA GLY A 5 10.89 0.74 -8.71
C GLY A 5 12.07 1.03 -7.76
N GLY A 6 12.15 2.26 -7.24
CA GLY A 6 13.20 2.63 -6.29
C GLY A 6 13.07 1.89 -4.95
N LEU A 7 14.20 1.69 -4.25
CA LEU A 7 14.23 1.18 -2.89
C LEU A 7 14.58 2.32 -1.92
N ILE A 8 13.71 2.55 -0.94
CA ILE A 8 14.01 3.33 0.27
C ILE A 8 14.07 2.33 1.42
N ALA A 9 15.25 2.13 2.00
CA ALA A 9 15.45 1.20 3.10
C ALA A 9 16.14 1.87 4.28
N ALA A 10 15.60 1.67 5.48
CA ALA A 10 16.23 2.10 6.72
C ALA A 10 15.76 1.23 7.89
N LYS A 11 16.43 1.37 9.04
CA LYS A 11 15.93 0.81 10.30
C LYS A 11 14.57 1.42 10.65
N GLN A 12 14.45 2.73 10.48
CA GLN A 12 13.23 3.51 10.72
C GLN A 12 13.10 4.56 9.62
N ILE A 13 11.89 4.75 9.10
CA ILE A 13 11.53 5.79 8.13
C ILE A 13 10.46 6.65 8.79
N THR A 14 10.75 7.93 9.00
CA THR A 14 9.77 8.91 9.46
C THR A 14 9.75 10.07 8.48
N GLY A 15 8.57 10.51 8.06
CA GLY A 15 8.44 11.60 7.12
C GLY A 15 7.09 12.28 7.14
N GLU A 16 7.09 13.59 6.93
CA GLU A 16 5.90 14.40 6.70
C GLU A 16 6.00 15.04 5.32
N LEU A 17 5.04 14.73 4.45
CA LEU A 17 5.01 15.21 3.07
C LEU A 17 3.72 15.99 2.83
N ILE A 18 3.85 17.26 2.46
CA ILE A 18 2.73 18.20 2.34
C ILE A 18 1.66 17.70 1.35
N ASN A 19 2.07 17.12 0.21
CA ASN A 19 1.15 16.82 -0.88
C ASN A 19 0.84 15.33 -1.05
N ARG A 20 1.84 14.50 -1.33
CA ARG A 20 1.59 13.08 -1.55
C ARG A 20 2.81 12.20 -1.37
N ILE A 21 2.53 10.93 -1.16
CA ILE A 21 3.47 9.82 -1.30
C ILE A 21 2.96 8.93 -2.43
N GLU A 22 3.78 8.71 -3.46
CA GLU A 22 3.51 7.71 -4.50
C GLU A 22 4.57 6.62 -4.45
N ASN A 23 4.16 5.43 -4.06
CA ASN A 23 5.04 4.28 -4.05
C ASN A 23 4.68 3.33 -5.19
N SER A 24 5.68 3.07 -6.04
CA SER A 24 5.67 2.04 -7.08
C SER A 24 6.91 1.13 -7.01
N GLY A 25 7.74 1.31 -5.97
CA GLY A 25 8.91 0.50 -5.67
C GLY A 25 8.79 -0.11 -4.28
N VAL A 26 9.86 -0.06 -3.48
CA VAL A 26 9.89 -0.63 -2.13
C VAL A 26 10.24 0.44 -1.10
N ILE A 27 9.42 0.55 -0.07
CA ILE A 27 9.70 1.32 1.14
C ILE A 27 9.80 0.31 2.29
N ALA A 28 11.02 0.09 2.78
CA ALA A 28 11.37 -0.92 3.77
C ALA A 28 11.91 -0.26 5.05
N GLY A 29 11.05 -0.10 6.05
CA GLY A 29 11.42 0.38 7.38
C GLY A 29 11.45 -0.77 8.36
N ARG A 30 12.61 -1.42 8.55
CA ARG A 30 12.71 -2.70 9.29
C ARG A 30 11.89 -2.70 10.58
N GLN A 31 12.04 -1.67 11.41
CA GLN A 31 11.28 -1.52 12.65
C GLN A 31 10.08 -0.59 12.53
N LEU A 32 10.21 0.47 11.74
CA LEU A 32 9.22 1.55 11.68
C LEU A 32 9.12 2.17 10.29
N ILE A 33 7.90 2.32 9.83
CA ILE A 33 7.48 3.29 8.83
C ILE A 33 6.45 4.19 9.52
N ASN A 34 6.73 5.48 9.65
CA ASN A 34 5.80 6.47 10.19
C ASN A 34 5.67 7.64 9.21
N LEU A 35 4.60 7.64 8.42
CA LEU A 35 4.43 8.60 7.32
C LEU A 35 3.16 9.42 7.53
N SER A 36 3.31 10.74 7.42
CA SER A 36 2.21 11.70 7.41
C SER A 36 2.13 12.39 6.04
N THR A 37 0.96 12.41 5.41
CA THR A 37 0.80 13.12 4.13
C THR A 37 -0.66 13.48 3.84
N THR A 38 -0.87 14.29 2.81
CA THR A 38 -2.22 14.59 2.31
C THR A 38 -2.84 13.40 1.58
N ASN A 39 -2.09 12.73 0.71
CA ASN A 39 -2.53 11.56 -0.07
C ASN A 39 -1.42 10.50 -0.13
N LEU A 40 -1.76 9.22 0.01
CA LEU A 40 -0.83 8.12 -0.19
C LEU A 40 -1.36 7.20 -1.28
N LEU A 41 -0.54 6.93 -2.29
CA LEU A 41 -0.86 6.00 -3.37
C LEU A 41 0.24 4.94 -3.46
N ASN A 42 -0.08 3.71 -3.05
CA ASN A 42 0.75 2.53 -3.23
C ASN A 42 0.18 1.71 -4.39
N GLN A 43 0.87 1.66 -5.52
CA GLN A 43 0.35 1.09 -6.77
C GLN A 43 1.43 0.41 -7.60
N LYS A 44 1.05 -0.26 -8.70
CA LYS A 44 2.01 -0.81 -9.68
C LYS A 44 3.01 -1.81 -9.05
N GLY A 45 2.55 -2.61 -8.09
CA GLY A 45 3.41 -3.53 -7.33
C GLY A 45 4.22 -2.89 -6.21
N GLY A 46 3.95 -1.63 -5.85
CA GLY A 46 4.58 -0.95 -4.72
C GLY A 46 4.45 -1.72 -3.41
N LEU A 47 5.53 -1.81 -2.64
CA LEU A 47 5.62 -2.51 -1.36
C LEU A 47 5.96 -1.55 -0.22
N LEU A 48 5.14 -1.56 0.82
CA LEU A 48 5.46 -1.02 2.15
C LEU A 48 5.73 -2.20 3.08
N ILE A 49 6.91 -2.28 3.69
CA ILE A 49 7.29 -3.37 4.61
C ILE A 49 8.00 -2.88 5.87
N GLY A 50 7.53 -3.31 7.03
CA GLY A 50 8.16 -3.01 8.32
C GLY A 50 7.47 -3.69 9.51
N GLU A 51 8.13 -3.78 10.66
CA GLU A 51 7.49 -4.28 11.89
C GLU A 51 6.29 -3.39 12.26
N ASN A 52 6.49 -2.08 12.40
CA ASN A 52 5.43 -1.13 12.69
C ASN A 52 5.21 -0.20 11.49
N VAL A 53 4.00 -0.23 10.92
CA VAL A 53 3.62 0.65 9.81
C VAL A 53 2.49 1.58 10.27
N SER A 54 2.83 2.85 10.48
CA SER A 54 1.91 3.93 10.85
C SER A 54 1.74 4.89 9.67
N LEU A 55 0.53 4.98 9.14
CA LEU A 55 0.17 5.85 8.02
C LEU A 55 -0.92 6.84 8.45
N SER A 56 -0.56 8.11 8.57
CA SER A 56 -1.49 9.20 8.86
C SER A 56 -1.73 10.02 7.60
N VAL A 57 -2.86 9.78 6.94
CA VAL A 57 -3.18 10.39 5.65
C VAL A 57 -4.37 11.32 5.80
N ARG A 58 -4.35 12.52 5.22
CA ARG A 58 -5.46 13.47 5.39
C ARG A 58 -6.70 13.09 4.57
N GLU A 59 -6.54 12.85 3.27
CA GLU A 59 -7.68 12.63 2.37
C GLU A 59 -7.79 11.17 1.92
N HIS A 60 -6.83 10.67 1.15
CA HIS A 60 -6.94 9.36 0.51
C HIS A 60 -5.70 8.49 0.74
N LEU A 61 -5.89 7.36 1.41
CA LEU A 61 -4.93 6.26 1.45
C LEU A 61 -5.40 5.20 0.46
N ASN A 62 -4.69 5.10 -0.66
CA ASN A 62 -4.98 4.18 -1.75
C ASN A 62 -3.87 3.12 -1.84
N ASN A 63 -4.23 1.86 -1.71
CA ASN A 63 -3.38 0.71 -2.03
C ASN A 63 -4.01 -0.05 -3.20
N LEU A 64 -3.61 0.30 -4.43
CA LEU A 64 -4.21 -0.17 -5.67
C LEU A 64 -3.29 -1.18 -6.37
N GLY A 65 -3.53 -2.48 -6.15
CA GLY A 65 -2.62 -3.53 -6.59
C GLY A 65 -1.25 -3.51 -5.91
N GLY A 66 -1.08 -2.68 -4.87
CA GLY A 66 0.12 -2.61 -4.03
C GLY A 66 0.07 -3.59 -2.85
N GLN A 67 1.19 -3.68 -2.14
CA GLN A 67 1.36 -4.57 -0.98
C GLN A 67 1.71 -3.75 0.27
N ILE A 68 1.06 -4.08 1.39
CA ILE A 68 1.45 -3.63 2.74
C ILE A 68 1.72 -4.87 3.58
N LYS A 69 2.96 -5.00 4.06
CA LYS A 69 3.41 -6.09 4.92
C LYS A 69 3.85 -5.51 6.26
N ALA A 70 3.16 -5.87 7.33
CA ALA A 70 3.42 -5.31 8.65
C ALA A 70 3.28 -6.34 9.77
N ASP A 71 4.04 -6.17 10.85
CA ASP A 71 3.70 -6.88 12.09
C ASP A 71 2.50 -6.19 12.75
N TYR A 72 2.55 -4.85 12.83
CA TYR A 72 1.50 -3.97 13.32
C TYR A 72 1.20 -2.91 12.26
N LEU A 73 -0.05 -2.83 11.80
CA LEU A 73 -0.50 -1.79 10.87
C LEU A 73 -1.49 -0.84 11.57
N TYR A 74 -1.17 0.45 11.56
CA TYR A 74 -2.11 1.51 11.90
C TYR A 74 -2.23 2.48 10.73
N ALA A 75 -3.40 2.56 10.12
CA ALA A 75 -3.68 3.47 9.02
C ALA A 75 -4.89 4.33 9.36
N LYS A 76 -4.72 5.65 9.31
CA LYS A 76 -5.79 6.62 9.51
C LYS A 76 -5.93 7.50 8.28
N ALA A 77 -7.13 7.60 7.75
CA ALA A 77 -7.44 8.55 6.67
C ALA A 77 -8.88 9.03 6.71
N LYS A 78 -9.24 10.00 5.87
CA LYS A 78 -10.65 10.28 5.57
C LYS A 78 -11.24 9.15 4.74
N ASN A 79 -10.54 8.74 3.68
CA ASN A 79 -10.90 7.62 2.83
C ASN A 79 -9.74 6.63 2.74
N ILE A 80 -10.03 5.36 2.99
CA ILE A 80 -9.11 4.23 2.82
C ILE A 80 -9.65 3.36 1.70
N ASN A 81 -8.85 3.15 0.65
CA ASN A 81 -9.18 2.26 -0.45
C ASN A 81 -8.05 1.26 -0.65
N ILE A 82 -8.33 -0.01 -0.37
CA ILE A 82 -7.42 -1.12 -0.65
C ILE A 82 -8.12 -1.95 -1.73
N ALA A 83 -7.59 -1.94 -2.96
CA ALA A 83 -8.29 -2.55 -4.08
C ALA A 83 -7.32 -3.21 -5.06
N SER A 84 -7.68 -4.39 -5.52
CA SER A 84 -7.00 -5.01 -6.66
C SER A 84 -7.36 -4.26 -7.94
N THR A 85 -6.43 -4.22 -8.90
CA THR A 85 -6.66 -3.58 -10.20
C THR A 85 -6.66 -4.64 -11.29
N MET A 86 -7.76 -4.72 -12.06
CA MET A 86 -7.85 -5.53 -13.27
C MET A 86 -7.46 -4.66 -14.46
N GLY A 87 -6.49 -5.10 -15.25
CA GLY A 87 -6.02 -4.36 -16.42
C GLY A 87 -6.76 -4.80 -17.69
N THR A 88 -7.92 -4.19 -18.00
CA THR A 88 -8.55 -4.36 -19.32
C THR A 88 -8.13 -3.22 -20.23
N SER A 89 -7.12 -3.44 -21.07
CA SER A 89 -6.78 -2.50 -22.14
C SER A 89 -7.54 -2.90 -23.42
N GLN A 90 -8.42 -2.02 -23.89
CA GLN A 90 -9.26 -2.25 -25.07
C GLN A 90 -8.60 -1.56 -26.26
N ALA A 91 -7.73 -2.28 -26.97
CA ALA A 91 -7.15 -1.85 -28.24
C ALA A 91 -7.63 -2.77 -29.37
N TYR A 92 -8.14 -2.17 -30.45
CA TYR A 92 -8.93 -2.79 -31.52
C TYR A 92 -8.28 -3.92 -32.33
N THR A 93 -7.05 -4.37 -31.99
CA THR A 93 -6.34 -5.41 -32.78
C THR A 93 -5.38 -6.31 -31.98
N SER A 94 -5.21 -6.18 -30.66
CA SER A 94 -4.29 -7.04 -29.89
C SER A 94 -4.64 -7.08 -28.41
N TYR A 95 -4.99 -8.26 -27.89
CA TYR A 95 -5.22 -8.46 -26.46
C TYR A 95 -3.87 -8.48 -25.72
N HIS A 96 -3.47 -7.34 -25.15
CA HIS A 96 -2.47 -7.32 -24.10
C HIS A 96 -3.19 -7.14 -22.77
N THR A 97 -3.30 -8.21 -21.99
CA THR A 97 -3.77 -8.15 -20.60
C THR A 97 -2.73 -7.38 -19.80
N GLU A 98 -3.07 -6.19 -19.34
CA GLU A 98 -2.31 -5.55 -18.27
C GLU A 98 -2.53 -6.41 -17.02
N ARG A 99 -1.42 -6.95 -16.49
CA ARG A 99 -1.37 -7.92 -15.39
C ARG A 99 -2.31 -7.52 -14.25
N ASP A 100 -3.21 -8.42 -13.84
CA ASP A 100 -3.98 -8.28 -12.60
C ASP A 100 -3.02 -8.03 -11.44
N GLN A 101 -3.23 -6.91 -10.72
CA GLN A 101 -2.44 -6.61 -9.54
C GLN A 101 -3.32 -6.80 -8.32
N ILE A 102 -3.02 -7.83 -7.55
CA ILE A 102 -3.73 -8.15 -6.32
C ILE A 102 -3.22 -7.23 -5.22
N ALA A 103 -4.12 -6.45 -4.62
CA ALA A 103 -3.80 -5.73 -3.40
C ALA A 103 -3.61 -6.72 -2.24
N ASN A 104 -2.48 -6.61 -1.54
CA ASN A 104 -2.14 -7.51 -0.44
C ASN A 104 -2.00 -6.76 0.88
N LEU A 105 -2.63 -7.29 1.93
CA LEU A 105 -2.34 -6.95 3.32
C LEU A 105 -1.84 -8.21 4.03
N THR A 106 -0.55 -8.24 4.35
CA THR A 106 0.07 -9.34 5.13
C THR A 106 0.39 -8.83 6.52
N ILE A 107 -0.30 -9.35 7.52
CA ILE A 107 -0.29 -8.82 8.89
C ILE A 107 0.13 -9.92 9.87
N LYS A 108 1.08 -9.65 10.77
CA LYS A 108 1.51 -10.65 11.76
C LYS A 108 0.66 -10.63 13.04
N HIS A 109 0.45 -9.46 13.62
CA HIS A 109 -0.24 -9.32 14.90
C HIS A 109 -1.60 -8.63 14.75
N ASN A 110 -1.63 -7.38 14.32
CA ASN A 110 -2.88 -6.63 14.18
C ASN A 110 -2.82 -5.57 13.07
N ALA A 111 -4.01 -5.21 12.58
CA ALA A 111 -4.20 -4.09 11.66
C ALA A 111 -5.42 -3.28 12.09
N ILE A 112 -5.26 -1.96 12.13
CA ILE A 112 -6.34 -1.00 12.38
C ILE A 112 -6.39 -0.05 11.18
N LEU A 113 -7.52 -0.06 10.48
CA LEU A 113 -7.82 0.86 9.38
C LEU A 113 -8.93 1.81 9.85
N SER A 114 -8.58 3.03 10.22
CA SER A 114 -9.50 4.05 10.72
C SER A 114 -9.82 5.06 9.63
N ALA A 115 -10.96 4.90 8.97
CA ALA A 115 -11.49 5.89 8.03
C ALA A 115 -12.56 6.77 8.68
N SER A 116 -12.53 8.09 8.46
CA SER A 116 -13.61 8.98 8.93
C SER A 116 -14.80 9.10 7.98
N GLN A 117 -14.64 8.72 6.71
CA GLN A 117 -15.69 8.79 5.70
C GLN A 117 -15.92 7.45 5.00
N SER A 118 -14.89 6.82 4.43
CA SER A 118 -15.06 5.55 3.73
C SER A 118 -13.87 4.62 3.89
N ALA A 119 -14.14 3.33 4.14
CA ALA A 119 -13.15 2.26 4.10
C ALA A 119 -13.64 1.18 3.13
N ILE A 120 -12.91 1.00 2.03
CA ILE A 120 -13.26 0.09 0.94
C ILE A 120 -12.14 -0.92 0.75
N LEU A 121 -12.49 -2.20 0.84
CA LEU A 121 -11.59 -3.32 0.55
C LEU A 121 -12.23 -4.15 -0.58
N GLN A 122 -11.65 -4.10 -1.79
CA GLN A 122 -12.19 -4.79 -2.98
C GLN A 122 -11.17 -5.73 -3.61
N GLY A 123 -11.52 -7.01 -3.72
CA GLY A 123 -10.63 -8.03 -4.31
C GLY A 123 -9.28 -8.18 -3.59
N VAL A 124 -9.19 -7.77 -2.33
CA VAL A 124 -7.95 -7.76 -1.53
C VAL A 124 -7.64 -9.16 -1.01
N GLN A 125 -6.38 -9.58 -1.12
CA GLN A 125 -5.88 -10.73 -0.39
C GLN A 125 -5.39 -10.29 0.99
N MET A 126 -6.02 -10.78 2.04
CA MET A 126 -5.61 -10.55 3.43
C MET A 126 -5.04 -11.83 4.01
N GLN A 127 -3.85 -11.77 4.59
CA GLN A 127 -3.19 -12.91 5.21
C GLN A 127 -2.67 -12.55 6.60
N MET A 128 -3.06 -13.36 7.59
CA MET A 128 -2.42 -13.37 8.90
C MET A 128 -1.26 -14.36 8.90
N VAL A 129 -0.09 -13.97 9.41
CA VAL A 129 1.09 -14.86 9.50
C VAL A 129 1.29 -15.30 10.95
N ALA A 130 1.16 -16.61 11.21
CA ALA A 130 1.36 -17.18 12.53
C ALA A 130 2.83 -17.12 12.97
N MET A 131 3.10 -16.97 14.28
CA MET A 131 4.41 -17.28 14.86
C MET A 131 4.63 -18.79 14.81
N LEU A 132 5.78 -19.21 14.26
CA LEU A 132 6.37 -20.52 14.51
C LEU A 132 7.19 -20.47 15.80
#